data_AF-A0A2E7P3I2-F1
#
_entry.id   AF-A0A2E7P3I2-F1
#
_cell.length_a   1.000
_cell.length_b   1.000
_cell.length_c   1.000
_cell.angle_alpha   90.00
_cell.angle_beta   90.00
_cell.angle_gamma   90.00
#
_symmetry.space_group_name_H-M   'P 1'
#
loop_
_entity.id
_entity.type
_entity.pdbx_description
1 polymer ?
#
loop_
_entity_poly.entity_id
_entity_poly.type
_entity_poly.pdbx_seq_one_letter_code
_entity_poly.pdbx_strand_id
1 'polypeptide(L)'
;MPGTILSFLGGATAASLLFCGYLIWKPATVKIHRLTTPLQLSTEQASNGLLPVGTTLYYDTSFPEGFSRYKIYVNINRMSLELETLRDPTMIDPVDAIAFSQGALLKLLRNHPLTRKDLDTILSTDYLTKDEIKEVLSEFVASK
;
A
#
# COMPACT_ATOMS: atom_id res chain seq x y z
N MET A 1 15.13 35.16 -55.22
CA MET A 1 15.56 34.40 -54.03
C MET A 1 14.34 34.15 -53.11
N PRO A 2 13.56 33.06 -53.28
CA PRO A 2 12.39 32.77 -52.44
C PRO A 2 12.51 31.46 -51.62
N GLY A 3 13.66 30.79 -51.63
CA GLY A 3 13.83 29.45 -51.04
C GLY A 3 14.16 29.43 -49.55
N THR A 4 14.52 30.57 -48.94
CA THR A 4 15.04 30.59 -47.57
C THR A 4 13.95 30.71 -46.50
N ILE A 5 12.81 31.35 -46.80
CA ILE A 5 11.77 31.64 -45.80
C ILE A 5 10.93 30.38 -45.48
N LEU A 6 10.73 29.50 -46.45
CA LEU A 6 9.91 28.28 -46.28
C LEU A 6 10.59 27.23 -45.38
N SER A 7 11.93 27.19 -45.38
CA SER A 7 12.73 26.26 -44.58
C SER A 7 12.69 26.55 -43.08
N PHE A 8 12.55 27.83 -42.69
CA PHE A 8 12.47 28.24 -41.28
C PHE A 8 11.12 27.88 -40.65
N LEU A 9 10.02 27.93 -41.42
CA LEU A 9 8.69 27.58 -40.92
C LEU A 9 8.53 26.06 -40.70
N GLY A 10 9.12 25.25 -41.59
CA GLY A 10 9.14 23.78 -41.44
C GLY A 10 10.02 23.30 -40.27
N GLY A 11 11.16 23.97 -40.02
CA GLY A 11 12.04 23.61 -38.91
C GLY A 11 11.44 23.91 -37.53
N ALA A 12 10.73 25.02 -37.37
CA ALA A 12 10.13 25.42 -36.10
C ALA A 12 8.97 24.50 -35.66
N THR A 13 8.16 24.02 -36.61
CA THR A 13 7.04 23.10 -36.33
C THR A 13 7.53 21.71 -35.93
N ALA A 14 8.57 21.20 -36.60
CA ALA A 14 9.20 19.93 -36.23
C ALA A 14 9.85 19.99 -34.83
N ALA A 15 10.56 21.08 -34.51
CA ALA A 15 11.14 21.28 -33.18
C ALA A 15 10.08 21.40 -32.08
N SER A 16 8.95 22.07 -32.35
CA SER A 16 7.85 22.21 -31.39
C SER A 16 7.14 20.88 -31.12
N LEU A 17 6.89 20.05 -32.15
CA LEU A 17 6.31 18.72 -31.98
C LEU A 17 7.26 17.77 -31.21
N LEU A 18 8.56 17.83 -31.49
CA LEU A 18 9.57 17.06 -30.75
C LEU A 18 9.67 17.52 -29.29
N PHE A 19 9.56 18.82 -29.02
CA PHE A 19 9.57 19.37 -27.67
C PHE A 19 8.31 19.01 -26.88
N CYS A 20 7.12 19.09 -27.50
CA CYS A 20 5.87 18.60 -26.92
C CYS A 20 5.93 17.10 -26.63
N GLY A 21 6.44 16.30 -27.58
CA GLY A 21 6.70 14.88 -27.38
C GLY A 21 7.64 14.63 -26.19
N TYR A 22 8.74 15.37 -26.09
CA TYR A 22 9.70 15.26 -24.98
C TYR A 22 9.09 15.63 -23.61
N LEU A 23 8.24 16.65 -23.55
CA LEU A 23 7.53 17.02 -22.32
C LEU A 23 6.52 15.94 -21.90
N ILE A 24 5.85 15.29 -22.85
CA ILE A 24 4.92 14.17 -22.59
C ILE A 24 5.69 12.91 -22.19
N TRP A 25 6.93 12.74 -22.66
CA TRP A 25 7.71 11.52 -22.44
C TRP A 25 8.54 11.50 -21.15
N LYS A 26 8.45 12.53 -20.31
CA LYS A 26 9.11 12.48 -19.00
C LYS A 26 8.48 11.35 -18.18
N PRO A 27 9.24 10.32 -17.78
CA PRO A 27 8.71 9.29 -16.91
C PRO A 27 8.28 9.97 -15.61
N ALA A 28 7.00 9.84 -15.27
CA ALA A 28 6.51 10.31 -13.99
C ALA A 28 7.31 9.59 -12.89
N THR A 29 8.08 10.35 -12.11
CA THR A 29 8.82 9.80 -10.99
C THR A 29 7.83 9.32 -9.94
N VAL A 30 7.69 8.01 -9.79
CA VAL A 30 6.81 7.41 -8.79
C VAL A 30 7.51 7.44 -7.44
N LYS A 31 6.92 8.15 -6.48
CA LYS A 31 7.42 8.16 -5.10
C LYS A 31 6.88 6.95 -4.36
N ILE A 32 7.75 6.27 -3.63
CA ILE A 32 7.37 5.11 -2.82
C ILE A 32 7.81 5.31 -1.37
N HIS A 33 7.09 4.66 -0.47
CA HIS A 33 7.46 4.49 0.92
C HIS A 33 7.47 3.00 1.26
N ARG A 34 8.53 2.54 1.90
CA ARG A 34 8.67 1.15 2.35
C ARG A 34 8.37 1.10 3.84
N LEU A 35 7.39 0.31 4.24
CA LEU A 35 7.03 0.19 5.66
C LEU A 35 8.19 -0.38 6.48
N THR A 36 8.59 0.34 7.53
CA THR A 36 9.56 -0.10 8.54
C THR A 36 8.87 -0.67 9.79
N THR A 37 7.59 -0.35 9.99
CA THR A 37 6.73 -0.88 11.04
C THR A 37 5.41 -1.36 10.42
N PRO A 38 4.73 -2.34 11.05
CA PRO A 38 3.45 -2.80 10.54
C PRO A 38 2.39 -1.70 10.62
N LEU A 39 1.47 -1.70 9.65
CA LEU A 39 0.40 -0.71 9.54
C LEU A 39 -0.94 -1.41 9.76
N GLN A 40 -1.74 -0.89 10.68
CA GLN A 40 -3.10 -1.38 10.89
C GLN A 40 -4.01 -0.78 9.83
N LEU A 41 -4.88 -1.60 9.25
CA LEU A 41 -5.90 -1.19 8.31
C LEU A 41 -7.28 -1.26 8.97
N SER A 42 -8.08 -0.24 8.70
CA SER A 42 -9.47 -0.16 9.13
C SER A 42 -10.38 0.36 8.03
N THR A 43 -11.55 -0.26 7.90
CA THR A 43 -12.72 0.24 7.18
C THR A 43 -13.81 0.55 8.20
N GLU A 44 -14.94 1.09 7.75
CA GLU A 44 -16.10 1.30 8.62
C GLU A 44 -16.62 -0.02 9.25
N GLN A 45 -16.41 -1.15 8.58
CA GLN A 45 -16.94 -2.46 8.96
C GLN A 45 -15.92 -3.35 9.69
N ALA A 46 -14.63 -3.16 9.48
CA ALA A 46 -13.58 -4.04 10.02
C ALA A 46 -12.28 -3.29 10.33
N SER A 47 -11.61 -3.63 11.44
CA SER A 47 -10.36 -2.98 11.89
C SER A 47 -9.22 -3.95 12.17
N ASN A 48 -9.31 -5.17 11.65
CA ASN A 48 -8.37 -6.27 11.89
C ASN A 48 -7.36 -6.49 10.76
N GLY A 49 -7.33 -5.62 9.73
CA GLY A 49 -6.35 -5.74 8.65
C GLY A 49 -4.96 -5.27 9.09
N LEU A 50 -3.91 -5.90 8.55
CA LEU A 50 -2.52 -5.53 8.81
C LEU A 50 -1.72 -5.54 7.51
N LEU A 51 -0.94 -4.49 7.26
CA LEU A 51 0.15 -4.52 6.29
C LEU A 51 1.45 -4.87 6.99
N PRO A 52 2.16 -5.92 6.53
CA PRO A 52 3.42 -6.31 7.12
C PRO A 52 4.52 -5.29 6.81
N VAL A 53 5.58 -5.33 7.64
CA VAL A 53 6.85 -4.64 7.37
C VAL A 53 7.36 -5.05 5.98
N GLY A 54 7.94 -4.08 5.25
CA GLY A 54 8.42 -4.30 3.89
C GLY A 54 7.38 -4.10 2.78
N THR A 55 6.11 -3.86 3.12
CA THR A 55 5.09 -3.47 2.14
C THR A 55 5.49 -2.16 1.45
N THR A 56 5.29 -2.08 0.13
CA THR A 56 5.52 -0.85 -0.65
C THR A 56 4.24 -0.06 -0.76
N LEU A 57 4.26 1.19 -0.28
CA LEU A 57 3.22 2.18 -0.46
C LEU A 57 3.62 3.11 -1.61
N TYR A 58 2.79 3.16 -2.65
CA TYR A 58 3.00 4.05 -3.79
C TYR A 58 2.28 5.36 -3.51
N TYR A 59 3.01 6.46 -3.45
CA TYR A 59 2.42 7.76 -3.15
C TYR A 59 1.47 8.19 -4.26
N ASP A 60 0.24 8.53 -3.87
CA ASP A 60 -0.78 9.04 -4.80
C ASP A 60 -0.85 10.57 -4.71
N THR A 61 -1.27 11.09 -3.55
CA THR A 61 -1.38 12.53 -3.31
C THR A 61 -1.39 12.84 -1.81
N SER A 62 -1.15 14.11 -1.47
CA SER A 62 -1.31 14.65 -0.12
C SER A 62 -2.44 15.67 -0.11
N PHE A 63 -3.16 15.69 1.01
CA PHE A 63 -4.31 16.53 1.22
C PHE A 63 -3.97 17.66 2.20
N PRO A 64 -4.50 18.89 2.01
CA PRO A 64 -4.24 20.02 2.91
C PRO A 64 -4.69 19.76 4.35
N GLU A 65 -5.60 18.80 4.56
CA GLU A 65 -6.08 18.32 5.85
C GLU A 65 -5.02 17.53 6.65
N GLY A 66 -3.85 17.26 6.08
CA GLY A 66 -2.70 16.71 6.79
C GLY A 66 -2.54 15.19 6.68
N PHE A 67 -3.29 14.53 5.81
CA PHE A 67 -3.09 13.11 5.49
C PHE A 67 -2.61 12.93 4.05
N SER A 68 -1.98 11.78 3.79
CA SER A 68 -1.53 11.40 2.45
C SER A 68 -2.14 10.08 2.05
N ARG A 69 -2.52 9.97 0.78
CA ARG A 69 -3.08 8.76 0.20
C ARG A 69 -1.99 8.00 -0.53
N TYR A 70 -2.03 6.68 -0.34
CA TYR A 70 -1.13 5.74 -0.99
C TYR A 70 -1.91 4.66 -1.71
N LYS A 71 -1.34 4.13 -2.78
CA LYS A 71 -1.80 2.94 -3.50
C LYS A 71 -0.98 1.74 -3.06
N ILE A 72 -1.65 0.59 -3.01
CA ILE A 72 -1.04 -0.72 -2.77
C ILE A 72 -1.44 -1.61 -3.93
N TYR A 73 -0.48 -2.33 -4.49
CA TYR A 73 -0.74 -3.32 -5.52
C TYR A 73 -0.64 -4.70 -4.90
N VAL A 74 -1.69 -5.50 -5.06
CA VAL A 74 -1.79 -6.86 -4.52
C VAL A 74 -1.96 -7.82 -5.69
N ASN A 75 -1.07 -8.79 -5.79
CA ASN A 75 -1.20 -9.88 -6.75
C ASN A 75 -2.05 -10.98 -6.13
N ILE A 76 -3.15 -11.33 -6.80
CA ILE A 76 -4.07 -12.37 -6.34
C ILE A 76 -3.97 -13.56 -7.28
N ASN A 77 -3.56 -14.71 -6.74
CA ASN A 77 -3.35 -15.91 -7.54
C ASN A 77 -4.58 -16.84 -7.47
N ARG A 78 -5.23 -17.09 -8.62
CA ARG A 78 -6.30 -18.08 -8.78
C ARG A 78 -7.47 -17.98 -7.78
N MET A 79 -7.74 -16.78 -7.26
CA MET A 79 -8.91 -16.48 -6.45
C MET A 79 -9.83 -15.58 -7.26
N SER A 80 -11.07 -16.01 -7.46
CA SER A 80 -12.09 -15.21 -8.14
C SER A 80 -12.68 -14.21 -7.15
N LEU A 81 -12.54 -12.92 -7.44
CA LEU A 81 -13.19 -11.84 -6.70
C LEU A 81 -14.31 -11.27 -7.57
N GLU A 82 -15.47 -11.02 -6.96
CA GLU A 82 -16.57 -10.33 -7.65
C GLU A 82 -16.21 -8.86 -7.85
N LEU A 83 -16.47 -8.36 -9.07
CA LEU A 83 -16.22 -6.96 -9.41
C LEU A 83 -17.51 -6.16 -9.22
N GLU A 84 -17.45 -5.14 -8.38
CA GLU A 84 -18.52 -4.15 -8.25
C GLU A 84 -18.21 -2.91 -9.10
N THR A 85 -19.24 -2.33 -9.71
CA THR A 85 -19.12 -1.05 -10.40
C THR A 85 -19.51 0.08 -9.46
N LEU A 86 -18.60 1.01 -9.23
CA LEU A 86 -18.91 2.22 -8.48
C LEU A 86 -19.99 3.03 -9.22
N ARG A 87 -20.98 3.52 -8.47
CA ARG A 87 -22.03 4.40 -9.02
C ARG A 87 -21.46 5.73 -9.52
N ASP A 88 -20.41 6.21 -8.87
CA ASP A 88 -19.64 7.38 -9.27
C ASP A 88 -18.17 6.98 -9.47
N PRO A 89 -17.61 7.08 -10.69
CA PRO A 89 -16.23 6.68 -10.98
C PRO A 89 -15.18 7.61 -10.34
N THR A 90 -15.59 8.76 -9.81
CA THR A 90 -14.70 9.71 -9.12
C THR A 90 -14.66 9.49 -7.62
N MET A 91 -15.62 8.73 -7.08
CA MET A 91 -15.68 8.39 -5.67
C MET A 91 -14.62 7.34 -5.36
N ILE A 92 -13.87 7.57 -4.27
CA ILE A 92 -12.90 6.62 -3.73
C ILE A 92 -13.36 6.31 -2.32
N ASP A 93 -13.46 5.03 -2.00
CA ASP A 93 -13.72 4.52 -0.65
C ASP A 93 -12.39 4.03 -0.04
N PRO A 94 -11.62 4.90 0.64
CA PRO A 94 -10.28 4.57 1.10
C PRO A 94 -10.32 3.71 2.36
N VAL A 95 -9.35 2.80 2.48
CA VAL A 95 -9.06 2.12 3.74
C VAL A 95 -8.19 3.04 4.60
N ASP A 96 -8.59 3.25 5.84
CA ASP A 96 -7.81 4.01 6.81
C ASP A 96 -6.63 3.19 7.32
N ALA A 97 -5.53 3.87 7.56
CA ALA A 97 -4.29 3.24 7.96
C ALA A 97 -3.61 4.00 9.08
N ILE A 98 -3.30 3.30 10.18
CA ILE A 98 -2.61 3.86 11.34
C ILE A 98 -1.42 2.99 11.75
N ALA A 99 -0.42 3.60 12.37
CA ALA A 99 0.71 2.87 12.92
C ALA A 99 0.21 1.82 13.92
N PHE A 100 0.66 0.57 13.74
CA PHE A 100 0.29 -0.49 14.67
C PHE A 100 0.93 -0.20 16.03
N SER A 101 0.11 -0.08 17.07
CA SER A 101 0.55 0.21 18.44
C SER A 101 0.28 -0.96 19.38
N GLN A 102 0.98 -1.02 20.50
CA GLN A 102 0.72 -2.01 21.56
C GLN A 102 -0.74 -1.95 22.05
N GLY A 103 -1.33 -0.75 22.10
CA GLY A 103 -2.75 -0.57 22.42
C GLY A 103 -3.69 -1.13 21.35
N ALA A 104 -3.30 -1.06 20.07
CA ALA A 104 -4.04 -1.68 18.98
C ALA A 104 -3.98 -3.22 19.03
N LEU A 105 -2.81 -3.79 19.32
CA LEU A 105 -2.66 -5.23 19.56
C LEU A 105 -3.57 -5.70 20.70
N LEU A 106 -3.56 -4.99 21.82
CA LEU A 106 -4.42 -5.32 22.96
C LEU A 106 -5.92 -5.21 22.63
N LYS A 107 -6.32 -4.23 21.81
CA LYS A 107 -7.71 -4.12 21.32
C LYS A 107 -8.08 -5.25 20.36
N LEU A 108 -7.17 -5.64 19.46
CA LEU A 108 -7.38 -6.75 18.53
C LEU A 108 -7.54 -8.07 19.30
N LEU A 109 -6.62 -8.34 20.23
CA LEU A 109 -6.69 -9.52 21.10
C LEU A 109 -7.90 -9.51 22.04
N ARG A 110 -8.46 -8.34 22.38
CA ARG A 110 -9.71 -8.24 23.15
C ARG A 110 -10.95 -8.58 22.33
N ASN A 111 -11.00 -8.11 21.08
CA ASN A 111 -12.14 -8.32 20.19
C ASN A 111 -12.08 -9.69 19.49
N HIS A 112 -10.88 -10.24 19.38
CA HIS A 112 -10.64 -11.60 18.89
C HIS A 112 -9.73 -12.31 19.90
N PRO A 113 -10.28 -12.76 21.03
CA PRO A 113 -9.52 -13.50 22.03
C PRO A 113 -9.00 -14.76 21.37
N LEU A 114 -7.67 -14.86 21.24
CA LEU A 114 -7.01 -16.06 20.77
C LEU A 114 -7.44 -17.21 21.66
N THR A 115 -8.28 -18.11 21.13
CA THR A 115 -8.67 -19.29 21.88
C THR A 115 -7.49 -20.25 21.91
N ARG A 116 -7.52 -21.20 22.86
CA ARG A 116 -6.53 -22.28 22.90
C ARG A 116 -6.43 -23.02 21.55
N LYS A 117 -7.54 -23.15 20.83
CA LYS A 117 -7.61 -23.81 19.53
C LYS A 117 -6.98 -22.97 18.42
N ASP A 118 -7.13 -21.65 18.47
CA ASP A 118 -6.49 -20.74 17.51
C ASP A 118 -4.98 -20.75 17.70
N LEU A 119 -4.52 -20.71 18.96
CA LEU A 119 -3.11 -20.87 19.30
C LEU A 119 -2.58 -22.23 18.85
N ASP A 120 -3.29 -23.31 19.12
CA ASP A 120 -2.89 -24.65 18.69
C ASP A 120 -2.78 -24.74 17.16
N THR A 121 -3.72 -24.12 16.44
CA THR A 121 -3.69 -24.05 14.96
C THR A 121 -2.48 -23.25 14.47
N ILE A 122 -2.25 -22.05 15.01
CA ILE A 122 -1.10 -21.20 14.65
C ILE A 122 0.22 -21.91 14.93
N LEU A 123 0.34 -22.56 16.10
CA LEU A 123 1.56 -23.24 16.55
C LEU A 123 1.77 -24.61 15.88
N SER A 124 0.71 -25.21 15.32
CA SER A 124 0.78 -26.46 14.55
C SER A 124 1.22 -26.26 13.11
N THR A 125 1.36 -25.01 12.66
CA THR A 125 1.93 -24.72 11.33
C THR A 125 3.45 -24.87 11.36
N ASP A 126 4.03 -25.53 10.36
CA ASP A 126 5.47 -25.83 10.25
C ASP A 126 6.38 -24.58 10.10
N TYR A 127 5.85 -23.37 10.31
CA TYR A 127 6.59 -22.12 10.18
C TYR A 127 7.51 -21.82 11.37
N LEU A 128 7.26 -22.44 12.54
CA LEU A 128 8.06 -22.25 13.74
C LEU A 128 8.34 -23.60 14.42
N THR A 129 9.58 -23.78 14.86
CA THR A 129 9.98 -24.92 15.68
C THR A 129 9.46 -24.76 17.11
N LYS A 130 9.32 -25.89 17.83
CA LYS A 130 8.89 -25.89 19.23
C LYS A 130 9.79 -25.05 20.15
N ASP A 131 11.06 -24.90 19.80
CA ASP A 131 12.01 -24.14 20.61
C ASP A 131 11.90 -22.63 20.34
N GLU A 132 11.69 -22.22 19.09
CA GLU A 132 11.36 -20.82 18.75
C GLU A 132 10.03 -20.38 19.40
N ILE A 133 9.04 -21.27 19.46
CA ILE A 133 7.77 -21.01 20.16
C ILE A 133 8.00 -20.77 21.65
N LYS A 134 8.85 -21.59 22.30
CA LYS A 134 9.18 -21.43 23.73
C LYS A 134 9.93 -20.13 23.97
N GLU A 135 10.86 -19.77 23.09
CA GLU A 135 11.65 -18.55 23.17
C GLU A 135 10.73 -17.31 23.12
N VAL A 136 9.88 -17.20 22.09
CA VAL A 136 8.92 -16.09 21.94
C VAL A 136 7.98 -15.97 23.14
N LEU A 137 7.46 -17.10 23.65
CA LEU A 137 6.60 -17.09 24.85
C LEU A 137 7.36 -16.68 26.10
N SER A 138 8.63 -17.09 26.25
CA SER A 138 9.45 -16.71 27.40
C SER A 138 9.77 -15.22 27.42
N GLU A 139 10.07 -14.62 26.25
CA GLU A 139 10.28 -13.18 26.11
C GLU A 139 9.02 -12.38 26.45
N PHE A 140 7.86 -12.84 25.98
CA PHE A 140 6.57 -12.20 26.29
C PHE A 140 6.25 -12.21 27.78
N VAL A 141 6.53 -13.32 28.48
CA VAL A 141 6.31 -13.43 29.93
C VAL A 141 7.30 -12.56 30.71
N ALA A 142 8.54 -12.44 30.23
CA ALA A 142 9.59 -11.63 30.86
C ALA A 142 9.43 -10.12 30.61
N SER A 143 8.74 -9.69 29.55
CA SER A 143 8.52 -8.27 29.23
C SER A 143 7.41 -7.62 30.07
N LYS A 144 6.96 -8.26 31.15
CA LYS A 144 5.87 -7.83 32.02
C LYS A 144 6.39 -7.50 33.42
#